data_AF-A0A936TAV4-F1
#
_entry.id   AF-A0A936TAV4-F1
#
_cell.length_a   1.000
_cell.length_b   1.000
_cell.length_c   1.000
_cell.angle_alpha   90.00
_cell.angle_beta   90.00
_cell.angle_gamma   90.00
#
_symmetry.space_group_name_H-M   'P 1'
#
loop_
_entity.id
_entity.type
_entity.pdbx_description
1 polymer ?
#
loop_
_entity_poly.entity_id
_entity_poly.type
_entity_poly.pdbx_seq_one_letter_code
_entity_poly.pdbx_strand_id
1 'polypeptide(L)'
;MSSDWQILQTNLKDRFGSEVDIDSLLYLIGINELGKLFRKFKKDQKVEIMHIAICTLLEPYGFYEYIGLDEEGWPHWNLKEEIPFLDSKQQNKLMVDAIIDYFKKGEFI
;
A
#
# COMPACT_ATOMS: atom_id res chain seq x y z
N MET A 1 -10.09 -23.88 -1.77
CA MET A 1 -10.20 -22.50 -1.28
C MET A 1 -9.12 -21.72 -1.98
N SER A 2 -9.49 -20.94 -3.01
CA SER A 2 -8.53 -20.07 -3.69
C SER A 2 -8.17 -18.97 -2.70
N SER A 3 -6.89 -18.84 -2.36
CA SER A 3 -6.43 -17.79 -1.45
C SER A 3 -6.74 -16.43 -2.09
N ASP A 4 -7.26 -15.44 -1.36
CA ASP A 4 -7.59 -14.11 -1.89
C ASP A 4 -6.43 -13.48 -2.69
N TRP A 5 -5.20 -13.75 -2.26
CA TRP A 5 -3.98 -13.40 -2.98
C TRP A 5 -3.91 -13.93 -4.42
N GLN A 6 -4.36 -15.17 -4.66
CA GLN A 6 -4.39 -15.76 -6.01
C GLN A 6 -5.40 -15.07 -6.91
N ILE A 7 -6.55 -14.66 -6.35
CA ILE A 7 -7.57 -13.88 -7.07
C ILE A 7 -6.98 -12.51 -7.43
N LEU A 8 -6.35 -11.85 -6.45
CA LEU A 8 -5.68 -10.57 -6.67
C LEU A 8 -4.61 -10.68 -7.77
N GLN A 9 -3.69 -11.65 -7.67
CA GLN A 9 -2.65 -11.87 -8.67
C GLN A 9 -3.22 -12.18 -10.05
N THR A 10 -4.34 -12.92 -10.13
CA THR A 10 -5.01 -13.21 -11.40
C THR A 10 -5.56 -11.93 -12.03
N ASN A 11 -6.25 -11.09 -11.26
CA ASN A 11 -6.77 -9.81 -11.74
C ASN A 11 -5.65 -8.83 -12.14
N LEU A 12 -4.58 -8.77 -11.36
CA LEU A 12 -3.41 -7.96 -11.67
C LEU A 12 -2.71 -8.43 -12.94
N LYS A 13 -2.57 -9.75 -13.11
CA LYS A 13 -1.98 -10.35 -14.31
C LYS A 13 -2.83 -10.08 -15.56
N ASP A 14 -4.16 -10.09 -15.46
CA ASP A 14 -5.04 -9.71 -16.56
C ASP A 14 -4.85 -8.24 -16.95
N ARG A 15 -4.71 -7.36 -15.96
CA ARG A 15 -4.59 -5.91 -16.17
C ARG A 15 -3.21 -5.43 -16.61
N PHE A 16 -2.14 -6.03 -16.07
CA PHE A 16 -0.75 -5.63 -16.30
C PHE A 16 0.03 -6.62 -17.18
N GLY A 17 -0.51 -7.80 -17.48
CA GLY A 17 0.12 -8.83 -18.30
C GLY A 17 1.16 -9.69 -17.59
N SER A 18 1.51 -9.38 -16.33
CA SER A 18 2.49 -10.11 -15.52
C SER A 18 2.09 -10.18 -14.06
N GLU A 19 2.70 -11.12 -13.33
CA GLU A 19 2.62 -11.13 -11.87
C GLU A 19 3.24 -9.86 -11.30
N VAL A 20 2.64 -9.32 -10.24
CA VAL A 20 3.09 -8.08 -9.62
C VAL A 20 3.59 -8.41 -8.22
N ASP A 21 4.81 -8.00 -7.92
CA ASP A 21 5.41 -8.14 -6.60
C ASP A 21 4.79 -7.18 -5.58
N ILE A 22 4.94 -7.51 -4.30
CA ILE A 22 4.43 -6.72 -3.17
C ILE A 22 4.94 -5.28 -3.23
N ASP A 23 6.24 -5.08 -3.45
CA ASP A 23 6.83 -3.75 -3.58
C ASP A 23 6.18 -2.92 -4.71
N SER A 24 5.88 -3.57 -5.82
CA SER A 24 5.21 -2.91 -6.95
C SER A 24 3.76 -2.58 -6.61
N LEU A 25 3.06 -3.45 -5.88
CA LEU A 25 1.70 -3.17 -5.39
C LEU A 25 1.67 -2.02 -4.39
N LEU A 26 2.61 -1.98 -3.45
CA LEU A 26 2.74 -0.87 -2.51
C LEU A 26 2.95 0.43 -3.27
N TYR A 27 3.86 0.44 -4.23
CA TYR A 27 4.09 1.63 -5.05
C TYR A 27 2.85 2.07 -5.84
N LEU A 28 2.08 1.12 -6.39
CA LEU A 28 0.82 1.40 -7.09
C LEU A 28 -0.25 1.97 -6.16
N ILE A 29 -0.42 1.38 -4.97
CA ILE A 29 -1.36 1.86 -3.94
C ILE A 29 -0.97 3.28 -3.53
N GLY A 30 0.31 3.52 -3.23
CA GLY A 30 0.79 4.85 -2.83
C GLY A 30 0.57 5.92 -3.90
N ILE A 31 0.77 5.59 -5.18
CA ILE A 31 0.46 6.52 -6.28
C ILE A 31 -1.04 6.77 -6.39
N ASN A 32 -1.85 5.73 -6.21
CA ASN A 32 -3.31 5.84 -6.25
C ASN A 32 -3.80 6.80 -5.16
N GLU A 33 -3.33 6.61 -3.93
CA GLU A 33 -3.65 7.46 -2.78
C GLU A 33 -3.15 8.90 -2.94
N LEU A 34 -1.98 9.07 -3.54
CA LEU A 34 -1.45 10.40 -3.85
C LEU A 34 -2.27 11.12 -4.95
N GLY A 35 -3.03 10.37 -5.77
CA GLY A 35 -3.83 10.92 -6.88
C GLY A 35 -3.01 11.49 -8.04
N LYS A 36 -1.69 11.29 -8.06
CA LYS A 36 -0.75 11.90 -9.03
C LYS A 36 -0.12 10.84 -9.97
N LEU A 37 -0.96 10.08 -10.67
CA LEU A 37 -0.57 8.95 -11.55
C LEU A 37 0.42 9.31 -12.68
N PHE A 38 0.42 10.54 -13.19
CA PHE A 38 1.20 10.93 -14.37
C PHE A 38 2.49 11.71 -14.08
N ARG A 39 2.91 11.81 -12.81
CA ARG A 39 4.13 12.55 -12.45
C ARG A 39 5.33 11.63 -12.43
N LYS A 40 6.46 12.08 -13.00
CA LYS A 40 7.75 11.41 -12.81
C LYS A 40 8.26 11.73 -11.40
N PHE A 41 8.28 10.74 -10.53
CA PHE A 41 8.79 10.85 -9.17
C PHE A 41 10.31 10.66 -9.12
N LYS A 42 10.98 11.49 -8.33
CA LYS A 42 12.42 11.33 -8.01
C LYS A 42 12.63 10.12 -7.09
N LYS A 43 13.89 9.68 -6.92
CA LYS A 43 14.23 8.54 -6.04
C LYS A 43 13.68 8.72 -4.62
N ASP A 44 13.87 9.89 -4.02
CA ASP A 44 13.36 10.21 -2.68
C ASP A 44 11.84 10.13 -2.60
N GLN A 45 11.15 10.70 -3.59
CA GLN A 45 9.69 10.65 -3.69
C GLN A 45 9.14 9.22 -3.80
N LYS A 46 9.91 8.29 -4.38
CA LYS A 46 9.49 6.88 -4.40
C LYS A 46 9.46 6.29 -3.00
N VAL A 47 10.42 6.65 -2.15
CA VAL A 47 10.44 6.20 -0.75
C VAL A 47 9.22 6.75 -0.01
N GLU A 48 8.88 8.03 -0.24
CA GLU A 48 7.69 8.62 0.35
C GLU A 48 6.40 7.97 -0.14
N ILE A 49 6.29 7.63 -1.42
CA ILE A 49 5.15 6.89 -1.98
C ILE A 49 5.00 5.51 -1.32
N MET A 50 6.11 4.80 -1.08
CA MET A 50 6.05 3.53 -0.36
C MET A 50 5.55 3.74 1.07
N HIS A 51 5.97 4.83 1.72
CA HIS A 51 5.52 5.17 3.07
C HIS A 51 4.02 5.52 3.11
N ILE A 52 3.53 6.28 2.13
CA ILE A 52 2.10 6.55 1.91
C ILE A 52 1.32 5.24 1.87
N ALA A 53 1.75 4.29 1.03
CA ALA A 53 1.06 3.01 0.88
C ALA A 53 1.01 2.23 2.20
N ILE A 54 2.14 2.15 2.90
CA ILE A 54 2.22 1.45 4.19
C ILE A 54 1.32 2.12 5.24
N CYS A 55 1.34 3.47 5.32
CA CYS A 55 0.50 4.21 6.26
C CYS A 55 -0.98 4.00 5.97
N THR A 56 -1.42 4.09 4.70
CA THR A 56 -2.80 3.80 4.31
C THR A 56 -3.22 2.37 4.66
N LEU A 57 -2.33 1.40 4.41
CA LEU A 57 -2.60 -0.02 4.69
C LEU A 57 -2.69 -0.31 6.19
N LEU A 58 -1.91 0.40 7.00
CA LEU A 58 -1.82 0.21 8.46
C LEU A 58 -2.72 1.16 9.26
N GLU A 59 -3.32 2.17 8.63
CA GLU A 59 -4.35 3.03 9.21
C GLU A 59 -5.54 2.25 9.82
N PRO A 60 -6.19 1.29 9.13
CA PRO A 60 -7.30 0.53 9.71
C PRO A 60 -6.87 -0.37 10.88
N TYR A 61 -5.57 -0.63 11.04
CA TYR A 61 -5.02 -1.37 12.17
C TYR A 61 -4.76 -0.47 13.39
N GLY A 62 -4.93 0.85 13.26
CA GLY A 62 -4.76 1.82 14.35
C GLY A 62 -3.34 2.32 14.57
N PHE A 63 -2.36 1.90 13.75
CA PHE A 63 -0.97 2.35 13.88
C PHE A 63 -0.77 3.79 13.40
N TYR A 64 -1.50 4.20 12.36
CA TYR A 64 -1.41 5.51 11.74
C TYR A 64 -2.77 6.19 11.70
N GLU A 65 -2.77 7.51 11.86
CA GLU A 65 -3.97 8.34 11.71
C GLU A 65 -3.71 9.41 10.67
N TYR A 66 -4.54 9.46 9.63
CA TYR A 66 -4.45 10.49 8.60
C TYR A 66 -4.69 11.88 9.22
N ILE A 67 -3.72 12.78 9.05
CA ILE A 67 -3.78 14.14 9.62
C ILE A 67 -4.08 15.23 8.59
N GLY A 68 -3.93 14.93 7.30
CA GLY A 68 -4.23 15.87 6.23
C GLY A 68 -3.21 15.84 5.10
N LEU A 69 -3.21 16.91 4.31
CA LEU A 69 -2.25 17.14 3.23
C LEU A 69 -1.28 18.26 3.61
N ASP A 70 -0.01 18.10 3.29
CA ASP A 70 1.02 19.12 3.46
C ASP A 70 0.97 20.18 2.34
N GLU A 71 1.81 21.21 2.42
CA GLU A 71 1.82 22.35 1.48
C GLU A 71 2.07 21.92 0.02
N GLU A 72 2.73 20.78 -0.19
CA GLU A 72 2.97 20.20 -1.53
C GLU A 72 1.82 19.28 -2.01
N GLY A 73 0.76 19.16 -1.22
CA GLY A 73 -0.37 18.28 -1.43
C GLY A 73 0.02 16.80 -1.36
N TRP A 74 0.84 16.45 -0.37
CA TRP A 74 1.19 15.07 -0.02
C TRP A 74 0.41 14.67 1.22
N PRO A 75 -0.18 13.47 1.27
CA PRO A 75 -0.87 13.00 2.46
C PRO A 75 0.12 12.66 3.57
N HIS A 76 -0.21 13.06 4.80
CA HIS A 76 0.57 12.79 5.99
C HIS A 76 -0.27 12.05 7.03
N TRP A 77 0.43 11.22 7.79
CA TRP A 77 -0.13 10.45 8.90
C TRP A 77 0.66 10.73 10.17
N ASN A 78 -0.06 10.76 11.28
CA ASN A 78 0.53 10.76 12.60
C ASN A 78 0.65 9.31 13.10
N LEU A 79 1.81 8.96 13.65
CA LEU A 79 2.03 7.66 14.27
C LEU A 79 1.28 7.62 15.61
N LYS A 80 0.29 6.74 15.73
CA LYS A 80 -0.49 6.52 16.95
C LYS A 80 0.16 5.46 17.83
N GLU A 81 0.54 4.34 17.22
CA GLU A 81 1.17 3.21 17.88
C GLU A 81 2.39 2.75 17.10
N GLU A 82 3.47 2.43 17.82
CA GLU A 82 4.67 1.89 17.20
C GLU A 82 4.41 0.44 16.75
N ILE A 83 4.73 0.16 15.49
CA ILE A 83 4.66 -1.21 14.97
C ILE A 83 5.67 -2.05 15.77
N PRO A 84 5.26 -3.17 16.38
CA PRO A 84 6.19 -4.03 17.10
C PRO A 84 7.29 -4.52 16.16
N PHE A 85 8.47 -4.87 16.70
CA PHE A 85 9.52 -5.44 15.88
C PHE A 85 9.06 -6.78 15.28
N LEU A 86 8.91 -6.81 13.96
CA LEU A 86 8.51 -7.99 13.20
C LEU A 86 9.71 -8.54 12.44
N ASP A 87 9.86 -9.86 12.45
CA ASP A 87 10.81 -10.53 11.54
C ASP A 87 10.38 -10.35 10.07
N SER A 88 11.34 -10.48 9.14
CA SER A 88 11.11 -10.37 7.69
C SER A 88 9.90 -11.19 7.21
N LYS A 89 9.70 -12.39 7.76
CA LYS A 89 8.56 -13.25 7.38
C LYS A 89 7.22 -12.68 7.88
N GLN A 90 7.21 -12.09 9.08
CA GLN A 90 6.01 -11.49 9.66
C GLN A 90 5.66 -10.18 8.97
N GLN A 91 6.66 -9.35 8.65
CA GLN A 91 6.48 -8.14 7.85
C GLN A 91 5.84 -8.49 6.51
N ASN A 92 6.41 -9.47 5.79
CA ASN A 92 5.87 -9.89 4.50
C ASN A 92 4.41 -10.36 4.61
N LYS A 93 4.09 -11.18 5.62
CA LYS A 93 2.72 -11.64 5.85
C LYS A 93 1.77 -10.48 6.15
N LEU A 94 2.16 -9.56 7.04
CA LEU A 94 1.35 -8.39 7.39
C LEU A 94 1.06 -7.54 6.15
N MET A 95 2.06 -7.28 5.31
CA MET A 95 1.88 -6.52 4.07
C MET A 95 0.93 -7.23 3.11
N VAL A 96 1.06 -8.54 2.93
CA VAL A 96 0.15 -9.31 2.07
C VAL A 96 -1.29 -9.26 2.57
N ASP A 97 -1.51 -9.49 3.87
CA ASP A 97 -2.84 -9.41 4.48
C ASP A 97 -3.45 -8.01 4.32
N ALA A 98 -2.69 -6.95 4.60
CA ALA A 98 -3.15 -5.58 4.48
C ALA A 98 -3.48 -5.18 3.03
N ILE A 99 -2.65 -5.62 2.07
CA ILE A 99 -2.91 -5.39 0.63
C ILE A 99 -4.22 -6.06 0.21
N ILE A 100 -4.43 -7.32 0.62
CA ILE A 100 -5.67 -8.04 0.33
C ILE A 100 -6.87 -7.27 0.89
N ASP A 101 -6.79 -6.82 2.14
CA ASP A 101 -7.86 -6.04 2.79
C ASP A 101 -8.15 -4.75 2.03
N TYR A 102 -7.12 -4.02 1.60
CA TYR A 102 -7.25 -2.81 0.79
C TYR A 102 -7.99 -3.08 -0.53
N PHE A 103 -7.63 -4.13 -1.26
CA PHE A 103 -8.29 -4.48 -2.52
C PHE A 103 -9.71 -5.00 -2.31
N LYS A 104 -10.00 -5.69 -1.20
CA LYS A 104 -11.37 -6.07 -0.80
C LYS A 104 -12.22 -4.85 -0.48
N LYS A 105 -11.69 -3.90 0.29
CA LYS A 105 -12.36 -2.64 0.64
C LYS A 105 -12.67 -1.80 -0.60
N GLY A 106 -11.79 -1.83 -1.60
CA GLY A 106 -11.99 -1.21 -2.90
C GLY A 106 -12.89 -1.98 -3.88
N GLU A 107 -13.54 -3.07 -3.45
CA GLU A 107 -14.38 -3.95 -4.28
C GLU A 107 -13.66 -4.47 -5.55
N PHE A 108 -12.33 -4.59 -5.50
CA PHE A 108 -11.53 -5.10 -6.61
C PHE A 108 -11.49 -6.63 -6.65
N ILE A 109 -11.65 -7.27 -5.49
CA ILE A 109 -11.73 -8.73 -5.31
C ILE A 109 -12.82 -9.12 -4.33
#